data_AF-A0A199VDF3-F1
#
_entry.id   AF-A0A199VDF3-F1
#
_cell.length_a   1.000
_cell.length_b   1.000
_cell.length_c   1.000
_cell.angle_alpha   90.00
_cell.angle_beta   90.00
_cell.angle_gamma   90.00
#
_symmetry.space_group_name_H-M   'P 1'
#
loop_
_entity.id
_entity.type
_entity.pdbx_description
1 polymer ?
#
loop_
_entity_poly.entity_id
_entity_poly.type
_entity_poly.pdbx_seq_one_letter_code
_entity_poly.pdbx_strand_id
1 'polypeptide(L)'
;MAPGQFDDIVEKGKIVFCDADYEQDPYNSGAEGFVAMTTDPDDDAADSYTLPTALVTYDQAKELAQYLRDSPEPVAKIMKSEGVFDAEAPVVASFSSRGPNLLNPGILKVP
;
A
#
# COMPACT_ATOMS: atom_id res chain seq x y z
N MET A 1 1.60 -24.78 5.99
CA MET A 1 1.57 -23.43 6.58
C MET A 1 0.17 -22.89 6.43
N ALA A 2 -0.40 -22.30 7.48
CA ALA A 2 -1.67 -21.61 7.38
C ALA A 2 -1.47 -20.27 6.64
N PRO A 3 -2.46 -19.77 5.89
CA PRO A 3 -2.39 -18.42 5.33
C PRO A 3 -2.28 -17.39 6.46
N GLY A 4 -1.36 -16.43 6.34
CA GLY A 4 -1.21 -15.30 7.27
C GLY A 4 -0.23 -15.48 8.43
N GLN A 5 0.72 -16.43 8.36
CA GLN A 5 1.76 -16.57 9.37
C GLN A 5 3.14 -16.36 8.73
N PHE A 6 3.79 -15.26 9.11
CA PHE A 6 5.18 -14.96 8.77
C PHE A 6 6.10 -15.92 9.57
N ASP A 7 7.00 -16.58 8.86
CA ASP A 7 8.09 -17.39 9.41
C ASP A 7 9.40 -16.63 9.18
N ASP A 8 9.93 -16.01 10.23
CA ASP A 8 11.14 -15.17 10.23
C ASP A 8 12.33 -15.80 9.46
N ILE A 9 12.41 -17.13 9.40
CA ILE A 9 13.47 -17.84 8.68
C ILE A 9 13.26 -17.77 7.16
N VAL A 10 12.01 -17.78 6.71
CA VAL A 10 11.62 -17.79 5.31
C VAL A 10 11.64 -16.38 4.72
N GLU A 11 11.27 -15.35 5.46
CA GLU A 11 11.12 -13.98 4.91
C GLU A 11 12.37 -13.11 5.00
N LYS A 12 13.30 -13.45 5.91
CA LYS A 12 14.52 -12.66 6.10
C LYS A 12 15.32 -12.50 4.81
N GLY A 13 15.66 -11.26 4.47
CA GLY A 13 16.44 -10.95 3.27
C GLY A 13 15.65 -10.98 1.96
N LYS A 14 14.30 -11.01 2.03
CA LYS A 14 13.43 -11.06 0.85
C LYS A 14 12.51 -9.85 0.78
N ILE A 15 11.93 -9.68 -0.41
CA ILE A 15 10.74 -8.84 -0.61
C ILE A 15 9.52 -9.74 -0.43
N VAL A 16 8.62 -9.38 0.48
CA VAL A 16 7.41 -10.16 0.77
C VAL A 16 6.17 -9.51 0.17
N PHE A 17 5.17 -10.32 -0.17
CA PHE A 17 3.88 -9.83 -0.64
C PHE A 17 2.82 -10.01 0.45
N CYS A 18 2.10 -8.93 0.77
CA CYS A 18 1.13 -8.86 1.85
C CYS A 18 -0.26 -8.49 1.32
N ASP A 19 -1.30 -9.06 1.93
CA ASP A 19 -2.70 -8.75 1.58
C ASP A 19 -3.15 -7.36 2.07
N ALA A 20 -2.38 -6.74 2.98
CA ALA A 20 -2.63 -5.42 3.53
C ALA A 20 -1.30 -4.70 3.83
N ASP A 21 -1.36 -3.38 4.00
CA ASP A 21 -0.22 -2.47 4.17
C ASP A 21 0.31 -2.36 5.61
N TYR A 22 0.11 -3.41 6.41
CA TYR A 22 0.62 -3.48 7.78
C TYR A 22 2.13 -3.77 7.80
N GLU A 23 2.95 -2.72 7.92
CA GLU A 23 4.42 -2.83 7.93
C GLU A 23 4.98 -3.64 9.12
N GLN A 24 4.28 -3.73 10.25
CA GLN A 24 4.81 -4.34 11.48
C GLN A 24 5.26 -5.78 11.27
N ASP A 25 4.48 -6.57 10.53
CA ASP A 25 4.77 -7.97 10.27
C ASP A 25 6.02 -8.18 9.39
N PRO A 26 6.12 -7.59 8.17
CA PRO A 26 7.31 -7.71 7.34
C PRO A 26 8.56 -7.09 7.98
N TYR A 27 8.39 -6.02 8.76
CA TYR A 27 9.48 -5.41 9.50
C TYR A 27 10.05 -6.38 10.56
N ASN A 28 9.17 -7.00 11.36
CA ASN A 28 9.60 -7.91 12.43
C ASN A 28 10.19 -9.23 11.90
N SER A 29 9.76 -9.70 10.72
CA SER A 29 10.30 -10.91 10.10
C SER A 29 11.69 -10.72 9.48
N GLY A 30 12.17 -9.48 9.38
CA GLY A 30 13.47 -9.15 8.79
C GLY A 30 13.45 -9.12 7.27
N ALA A 31 12.29 -8.87 6.66
CA ALA A 31 12.18 -8.59 5.23
C ALA A 31 12.98 -7.34 4.85
N GLU A 32 13.49 -7.31 3.62
CA GLU A 32 14.22 -6.15 3.07
C GLU A 32 13.30 -5.18 2.32
N GLY A 33 12.04 -5.55 2.14
CA GLY A 33 11.00 -4.76 1.51
C GLY A 33 9.68 -5.51 1.47
N PHE A 34 8.59 -4.81 1.16
CA PHE A 34 7.31 -5.48 0.94
C PHE A 34 6.46 -4.82 -0.16
N VAL A 35 5.59 -5.61 -0.76
CA VAL A 35 4.54 -5.15 -1.66
C VAL A 35 3.22 -5.46 -0.98
N ALA A 36 2.33 -4.49 -0.89
CA ALA A 36 1.03 -4.67 -0.24
C ALA A 36 -0.09 -4.24 -1.16
N MET A 37 -1.21 -4.94 -1.09
CA MET A 37 -2.44 -4.49 -1.73
C MET A 37 -3.03 -3.33 -0.93
N THR A 38 -3.31 -2.20 -1.60
CA THR A 38 -4.01 -1.09 -0.94
C THR A 38 -5.47 -1.46 -0.66
N THR A 39 -5.96 -1.06 0.51
CA THR A 39 -7.38 -1.16 0.86
C THR A 39 -8.11 0.17 0.66
N ASP A 40 -7.37 1.23 0.35
CA ASP A 40 -7.92 2.53 -0.01
C ASP A 40 -8.37 2.49 -1.48
N PRO A 41 -9.68 2.65 -1.76
CA PRO A 41 -10.17 2.65 -3.13
C PRO A 41 -9.80 3.93 -3.90
N ASP A 42 -9.51 5.03 -3.19
CA ASP A 42 -9.16 6.31 -3.79
C ASP A 42 -7.65 6.39 -4.06
N ASP A 43 -6.82 5.78 -3.19
CA ASP A 43 -5.34 5.69 -3.30
C ASP A 43 -4.69 7.02 -3.73
N ASP A 44 -5.27 8.14 -3.27
CA ASP A 44 -4.94 9.50 -3.67
C ASP A 44 -3.95 10.19 -2.71
N ALA A 45 -3.40 9.39 -1.78
CA ALA A 45 -2.41 9.79 -0.81
C ALA A 45 -1.30 8.73 -0.73
N ALA A 46 -0.05 9.19 -0.65
CA ALA A 46 1.10 8.30 -0.51
C ALA A 46 1.65 8.37 0.92
N ASP A 47 1.75 7.21 1.57
CA ASP A 47 2.38 7.05 2.88
C ASP A 47 3.87 6.69 2.76
N SER A 48 4.60 6.94 3.84
CA SER A 48 6.01 6.57 3.97
C SER A 48 6.17 5.40 4.94
N TYR A 49 7.00 4.44 4.54
CA TYR A 49 7.32 3.25 5.31
C TYR A 49 8.81 3.20 5.64
N THR A 50 9.17 2.42 6.65
CA THR A 50 10.57 2.19 7.06
C THR A 50 11.29 1.27 6.09
N LEU A 51 10.60 0.26 5.56
CA LEU A 51 11.08 -0.63 4.51
C LEU A 51 10.75 -0.07 3.11
N PRO A 52 11.56 -0.38 2.08
CA PRO A 52 11.17 -0.21 0.69
C PRO A 52 9.81 -0.88 0.44
N THR A 53 8.83 -0.07 0.04
CA THR A 53 7.43 -0.49 -0.05
C THR A 53 6.79 -0.02 -1.35
N ALA A 54 5.95 -0.86 -1.94
CA ALA A 54 5.06 -0.48 -3.02
C ALA A 54 3.63 -0.94 -2.69
N LEU A 55 2.68 -0.01 -2.75
CA LEU A 55 1.26 -0.33 -2.73
C LEU A 55 0.79 -0.63 -4.14
N VAL A 56 -0.05 -1.65 -4.29
CA VAL A 56 -0.59 -2.09 -5.58
C VAL A 56 -2.11 -2.22 -5.51
N THR A 57 -2.77 -2.02 -6.64
CA THR A 57 -4.21 -2.23 -6.74
C THR A 57 -4.57 -3.71 -6.66
N TYR A 58 -5.86 -4.01 -6.44
CA TYR A 58 -6.35 -5.40 -6.42
C TYR A 58 -5.99 -6.19 -7.69
N ASP A 59 -6.10 -5.56 -8.86
CA ASP A 59 -5.80 -6.22 -10.13
C ASP A 59 -4.30 -6.50 -10.28
N GLN A 60 -3.45 -5.55 -9.88
CA GLN A 60 -2.00 -5.73 -9.85
C GLN A 60 -1.58 -6.81 -8.83
N ALA A 61 -2.22 -6.84 -7.66
CA ALA A 61 -2.01 -7.89 -6.65
C ALA A 61 -2.33 -9.29 -7.21
N LYS A 62 -3.40 -9.41 -8.02
CA LYS A 62 -3.75 -10.67 -8.69
C LYS A 62 -2.70 -11.11 -9.71
N GLU A 63 -2.17 -10.18 -10.50
CA GLU A 63 -1.08 -10.45 -11.44
C GLU A 63 0.20 -10.85 -10.69
N LEU A 64 0.53 -10.16 -9.60
CA LEU A 64 1.68 -10.49 -8.75
C LEU A 64 1.55 -11.88 -8.13
N ALA A 65 0.36 -12.24 -7.65
CA ALA A 65 0.08 -13.57 -7.11
C ALA A 65 0.14 -14.68 -8.18
N GLN A 66 -0.10 -14.36 -9.46
CA GLN A 66 0.17 -15.29 -10.57
C GLN A 66 1.67 -15.42 -10.81
N TYR A 67 2.40 -14.30 -10.89
CA TYR A 67 3.85 -14.29 -11.06
C TYR A 67 4.58 -15.11 -9.99
N LEU A 68 4.21 -14.97 -8.72
CA LEU A 68 4.78 -15.72 -7.60
C LEU A 68 4.52 -17.23 -7.67
N ARG A 69 3.41 -17.66 -8.30
CA ARG A 69 3.07 -19.09 -8.45
C ARG A 69 3.77 -19.74 -9.64
N ASP A 70 3.86 -18.99 -10.74
CA ASP A 70 4.33 -19.52 -12.03
C ASP A 70 5.85 -19.45 -12.16
N SER A 71 6.50 -18.60 -11.36
CA SER A 71 7.96 -18.41 -11.37
C SER A 71 8.63 -19.23 -10.28
N PRO A 72 9.56 -20.14 -10.62
CA PRO A 72 10.26 -20.95 -9.61
C PRO A 72 11.13 -20.13 -8.64
N GLU A 73 11.68 -19.01 -9.13
CA GLU A 73 12.53 -18.10 -8.37
C GLU A 73 12.11 -16.65 -8.68
N PRO A 74 11.02 -16.15 -8.09
CA PRO A 74 10.53 -14.81 -8.36
C PRO A 74 11.51 -13.78 -7.81
N VAL A 75 11.89 -12.82 -8.66
CA VAL A 75 12.72 -11.67 -8.28
C VAL A 75 11.93 -10.38 -8.54
N ALA A 76 12.14 -9.39 -7.68
CA ALA A 76 11.52 -8.08 -7.80
C ALA A 76 12.50 -6.98 -7.38
N LYS A 77 12.22 -5.75 -7.79
CA LYS A 77 12.99 -4.58 -7.39
C LYS A 77 12.03 -3.43 -7.11
N ILE A 78 12.04 -2.92 -5.89
CA ILE A 78 11.31 -1.72 -5.50
C ILE A 78 12.21 -0.52 -5.80
N MET A 79 11.73 0.38 -6.66
CA MET A 79 12.44 1.59 -7.06
C MET A 79 12.08 2.76 -6.14
N LYS A 80 12.93 3.79 -6.10
CA LYS A 80 12.61 5.04 -5.42
C LYS A 80 11.44 5.72 -6.12
N SER A 81 10.47 6.23 -5.35
CA SER A 81 9.34 6.98 -5.87
C SER A 81 9.76 8.25 -6.63
N GLU A 82 8.99 8.60 -7.65
CA GLU A 82 9.13 9.81 -8.44
C GLU A 82 7.79 10.55 -8.53
N GLY A 83 7.84 11.86 -8.75
CA GLY A 83 6.64 12.66 -8.96
C GLY A 83 6.14 12.53 -10.39
N VAL A 84 4.83 12.37 -10.55
CA VAL A 84 4.14 12.37 -11.85
C VAL A 84 3.22 13.58 -11.97
N PHE A 85 2.99 14.05 -13.19
CA PHE A 85 2.02 15.11 -13.45
C PHE A 85 0.62 14.51 -13.59
N ASP A 86 -0.30 14.97 -12.75
CA ASP A 86 -1.71 14.64 -12.84
C ASP A 86 -2.47 15.79 -13.51
N ALA A 87 -3.15 15.47 -14.61
CA ALA A 87 -3.94 16.43 -15.38
C ALA A 87 -5.32 16.72 -14.77
N GLU A 88 -5.80 15.86 -13.85
CA GLU A 88 -7.07 16.04 -13.16
C GLU A 88 -6.96 16.93 -11.91
N ALA A 89 -5.73 17.19 -11.46
CA ALA A 89 -5.46 18.07 -10.33
C ALA A 89 -5.90 19.55 -10.59
N PRO A 90 -6.43 20.26 -9.58
CA PRO A 90 -6.59 19.83 -8.19
C PRO A 90 -7.92 19.11 -7.92
N VAL A 91 -7.84 18.01 -7.18
CA VAL A 91 -8.99 17.28 -6.62
C VAL A 91 -8.92 17.33 -5.09
N VAL A 92 -10.07 17.33 -4.41
CA VAL A 92 -10.08 17.28 -2.94
C VAL A 92 -9.79 15.86 -2.48
N ALA A 93 -8.69 15.68 -1.75
CA ALA A 93 -8.25 14.38 -1.24
C ALA A 93 -9.35 13.66 -0.43
N SER A 94 -9.37 12.33 -0.54
CA SER A 94 -10.31 11.40 0.10
C SER A 94 -10.43 11.62 1.61
N PHE A 95 -9.30 11.78 2.30
CA PHE A 95 -9.24 11.98 3.76
C PHE A 95 -9.64 13.38 4.22
N SER A 96 -9.91 14.32 3.30
CA SER A 96 -10.29 15.68 3.67
C SER A 96 -11.67 15.70 4.33
N SER A 97 -11.72 16.26 5.55
CA SER A 97 -12.98 16.35 6.30
C SER A 97 -14.01 17.19 5.56
N ARG A 98 -15.20 16.61 5.44
CA ARG A 98 -16.33 17.21 4.73
C ARG A 98 -17.25 17.98 5.66
N GLY A 99 -17.89 19.01 5.11
CA GLY A 99 -18.98 19.69 5.78
C GLY A 99 -20.24 18.81 5.92
N PRO A 100 -21.30 19.30 6.56
CA PRO A 100 -21.48 20.65 7.10
C PRO A 100 -20.88 20.82 8.50
N ASN A 101 -20.92 22.05 9.01
CA ASN A 101 -20.65 22.32 10.41
C ASN A 101 -21.77 21.73 11.29
N LEU A 102 -21.43 20.68 12.05
CA LEU A 102 -22.39 19.97 12.92
C LEU A 102 -22.94 20.83 14.07
N LEU A 103 -22.21 21.86 14.51
CA LEU A 103 -22.64 22.75 15.61
C LEU A 103 -23.55 23.89 15.12
N ASN A 104 -23.26 24.42 13.93
CA ASN A 104 -24.06 25.48 13.33
C ASN A 104 -24.08 25.32 11.80
N PRO A 105 -25.10 24.62 11.26
CA PRO A 105 -25.22 24.38 9.82
C PRO A 105 -25.32 25.66 8.98
N GLY A 106 -25.68 26.80 9.58
CA GLY A 106 -25.70 28.10 8.89
C GLY A 106 -24.32 28.71 8.65
N ILE A 107 -23.27 28.18 9.28
CA ILE A 107 -21.88 28.56 9.03
C ILE A 107 -21.26 27.52 8.09
N LEU A 108 -20.94 27.93 6.87
CA LEU A 108 -20.25 27.09 5.90
C LEU A 108 -18.88 26.64 6.44
N LYS A 109 -18.62 25.33 6.38
CA LYS A 109 -17.30 24.73 6.54
C LYS A 109 -16.85 24.14 5.21
N VAL A 110 -15.56 23.79 5.13
CA VAL A 110 -14.96 23.21 3.92
C VAL A 110 -15.82 22.05 3.41
N PRO A 111 -16.00 21.95 2.08
CA PRO A 111 -16.88 20.97 1.45
C PRO A 111 -16.43 19.55 1.77
#